data_AF-A0A951R9G9-F1
#
_entry.id   AF-A0A951R9G9-F1
#
_cell.length_a   1.000
_cell.length_b   1.000
_cell.length_c   1.000
_cell.angle_alpha   90.00
_cell.angle_beta   90.00
_cell.angle_gamma   90.00
#
_symmetry.space_group_name_H-M   'P 1'
#
loop_
_entity.id
_entity.type
_entity.pdbx_description
1 polymer ?
#
loop_
_entity_poly.entity_id
_entity_poly.type
_entity_poly.pdbx_seq_one_letter_code
_entity_poly.pdbx_strand_id
1 'polypeptide(L)'
;DNTVDFIEKINISSKVFIENTYTKGGDICNIGTTVDEFEYIFNNITRKNTELCYDTGHNLINSDKYIYNLREKINLVHLSDNNGINDSHDSIGTGKLDLEEVRELINLKPEFIVLEVRHENINESIKIVERFI
;
A
#
# COMPACT_ATOMS: atom_id res chain seq x y z
N ASP A 1 17.70 -16.46 -7.28
CA ASP A 1 17.49 -15.25 -6.46
C ASP A 1 16.36 -14.42 -7.03
N ASN A 2 15.18 -14.57 -6.42
CA ASN A 2 14.00 -13.74 -6.62
C ASN A 2 13.56 -13.10 -5.27
N THR A 3 12.43 -12.39 -5.26
CA THR A 3 11.90 -11.75 -4.04
C THR A 3 11.63 -12.74 -2.90
N VAL A 4 11.14 -13.94 -3.20
CA VAL A 4 10.91 -15.01 -2.21
C VAL A 4 12.24 -15.44 -1.58
N ASP A 5 13.25 -15.75 -2.41
CA ASP A 5 14.59 -16.12 -1.94
C ASP A 5 15.21 -15.02 -1.07
N PHE A 6 14.99 -13.75 -1.43
CA PHE A 6 15.47 -12.61 -0.67
C PHE A 6 14.81 -12.57 0.71
N ILE A 7 13.48 -12.61 0.78
CA ILE A 7 12.72 -12.56 2.04
C ILE A 7 13.11 -13.69 2.98
N GLU A 8 13.26 -14.92 2.47
CA GLU A 8 13.68 -16.08 3.27
C GLU A 8 15.09 -15.94 3.84
N LYS A 9 15.98 -15.21 3.16
CA LYS A 9 17.36 -14.97 3.63
C LYS A 9 17.45 -13.82 4.64
N ILE A 10 16.41 -13.00 4.82
CA ILE A 10 16.42 -11.90 5.80
C ILE A 10 16.41 -12.47 7.22
N ASN A 11 17.53 -12.32 7.93
CA ASN A 11 17.68 -12.73 9.32
C ASN A 11 17.42 -11.57 10.30
N ILE A 12 16.17 -11.10 10.36
CA ILE A 12 15.73 -10.09 11.34
C ILE A 12 14.53 -10.61 12.15
N SER A 13 14.40 -10.15 13.39
CA SER A 13 13.24 -10.44 14.23
C SER A 13 12.04 -9.52 13.94
N SER A 14 12.31 -8.32 13.41
CA SER A 14 11.29 -7.32 13.09
C SER A 14 10.31 -7.79 12.01
N LYS A 15 9.08 -7.28 12.06
CA LYS A 15 8.09 -7.44 11.00
C LYS A 15 8.59 -6.78 9.71
N VAL A 16 8.34 -7.43 8.58
CA VAL A 16 8.67 -6.92 7.24
C VAL A 16 7.37 -6.57 6.54
N PHE A 17 7.26 -5.36 6.02
CA PHE A 17 6.18 -4.99 5.12
C PHE A 17 6.72 -4.88 3.71
N ILE A 18 5.98 -5.43 2.74
CA ILE A 18 6.26 -5.28 1.31
C ILE A 18 5.19 -4.36 0.77
N GLU A 19 5.60 -3.27 0.13
CA GLU A 19 4.71 -2.25 -0.38
C GLU A 19 4.33 -2.51 -1.84
N ASN A 20 3.06 -2.31 -2.21
CA ASN A 20 2.70 -2.33 -3.63
C ASN A 20 3.33 -1.14 -4.33
N THR A 21 3.79 -1.33 -5.55
CA THR A 21 4.43 -0.31 -6.39
C THR A 21 3.56 -0.03 -7.60
N TYR A 22 4.01 0.88 -8.46
CA TYR A 22 3.39 1.17 -9.74
C TYR A 22 4.45 1.19 -10.84
N THR A 23 4.01 1.12 -12.10
CA THR A 23 4.88 1.25 -13.27
C THR A 23 4.32 2.25 -14.27
N LYS A 24 5.20 2.89 -15.05
CA LYS A 24 4.86 3.70 -16.23
C LYS A 24 5.45 3.10 -17.52
N GLY A 25 5.91 1.86 -17.45
CA GLY A 25 6.74 1.22 -18.47
C GLY A 25 8.20 1.69 -18.43
N GLY A 26 9.08 0.92 -19.06
CA GLY A 26 10.52 1.20 -19.11
C GLY A 26 11.32 0.62 -17.93
N ASP A 27 10.66 -0.04 -16.97
CA ASP A 27 11.33 -0.77 -15.90
C ASP A 27 12.10 -1.97 -16.46
N ILE A 28 13.32 -2.20 -15.95
CA ILE A 28 14.06 -3.44 -16.22
C ILE A 28 13.39 -4.62 -15.51
N CYS A 29 12.93 -4.39 -14.28
CA CYS A 29 12.16 -5.32 -13.47
C CYS A 29 11.48 -4.52 -12.34
N ASN A 30 10.18 -4.71 -12.14
CA ASN A 30 9.40 -4.16 -11.03
C ASN A 30 8.43 -5.25 -10.56
N ILE A 31 8.27 -5.41 -9.25
CA ILE A 31 7.43 -6.44 -8.62
C ILE A 31 6.61 -5.74 -7.54
N GLY A 32 5.39 -6.23 -7.31
CA GLY A 32 4.45 -5.64 -6.38
C GLY A 32 3.51 -4.66 -7.06
N THR A 33 3.37 -4.76 -8.38
CA THR A 33 2.44 -3.93 -9.18
C THR A 33 1.05 -4.56 -9.25
N THR A 34 0.93 -5.86 -8.98
CA THR A 34 -0.34 -6.60 -9.05
C THR A 34 -0.56 -7.48 -7.82
N VAL A 35 -1.82 -7.80 -7.54
CA VAL A 35 -2.23 -8.73 -6.50
C VAL A 35 -1.62 -10.12 -6.70
N ASP A 36 -1.58 -10.61 -7.94
CA ASP A 36 -1.05 -11.94 -8.27
C ASP A 36 0.41 -12.11 -7.84
N GLU A 37 1.22 -11.05 -7.94
CA GLU A 37 2.61 -11.06 -7.49
C GLU A 37 2.72 -11.20 -5.97
N PHE A 38 1.85 -10.53 -5.22
CA PHE A 38 1.78 -10.67 -3.77
C PHE A 38 1.24 -12.02 -3.33
N GLU A 39 0.20 -12.54 -3.98
CA GLU A 39 -0.30 -13.89 -3.74
C GLU A 39 0.82 -14.91 -3.97
N TYR A 40 1.60 -14.76 -5.05
CA TYR A 40 2.78 -15.59 -5.29
C TYR A 40 3.79 -15.47 -4.14
N ILE A 41 4.16 -14.26 -3.72
CA ILE A 41 5.11 -14.07 -2.61
C ILE A 41 4.60 -14.74 -1.33
N PHE A 42 3.39 -14.41 -0.90
CA PHE A 42 2.84 -14.91 0.38
C PHE A 42 2.61 -16.42 0.39
N ASN A 43 2.32 -17.04 -0.76
CA ASN A 43 2.18 -18.49 -0.87
C ASN A 43 3.52 -19.23 -0.88
N ASN A 44 4.63 -18.56 -1.20
CA ASN A 44 5.94 -19.18 -1.36
C ASN A 44 6.95 -18.83 -0.26
N ILE A 45 6.65 -17.88 0.63
CA ILE A 45 7.47 -17.61 1.82
C ILE A 45 7.00 -18.44 3.02
N THR A 46 7.96 -18.89 3.83
CA THR A 46 7.73 -19.51 5.13
C THR A 46 7.69 -18.47 6.25
N ARG A 47 8.35 -17.31 6.06
CA ARG A 47 8.38 -16.20 7.02
C ARG A 47 6.99 -15.62 7.25
N LYS A 48 6.35 -15.98 8.38
CA LYS A 48 5.00 -15.51 8.74
C LYS A 48 4.95 -14.05 9.19
N ASN A 49 6.08 -13.45 9.56
CA ASN A 49 6.18 -12.04 9.97
C ASN A 49 6.45 -11.11 8.78
N THR A 50 5.79 -11.39 7.66
CA THR A 50 5.87 -10.62 6.42
C THR A 50 4.45 -10.34 5.91
N GLU A 51 4.15 -9.07 5.74
CA GLU A 51 2.80 -8.55 5.50
C GLU A 51 2.81 -7.46 4.41
N LEU A 52 1.64 -7.03 3.96
CA LEU A 52 1.48 -6.01 2.91
C LEU A 52 1.43 -4.62 3.55
N CYS A 53 2.25 -3.71 3.02
CA CYS A 53 2.00 -2.27 3.08
C CYS A 53 1.14 -1.91 1.86
N TYR A 54 -0.10 -1.50 2.08
CA TYR A 54 -0.95 -1.03 0.99
C TYR A 54 -0.82 0.47 0.85
N ASP A 55 -0.20 0.91 -0.26
CA ASP A 55 -0.14 2.30 -0.67
C ASP A 55 -1.30 2.62 -1.63
N THR A 56 -2.15 3.56 -1.22
CA THR A 56 -3.30 4.01 -2.01
C THR A 56 -2.89 4.79 -3.24
N GLY A 57 -1.87 5.64 -3.14
CA GLY A 57 -1.35 6.43 -4.25
C GLY A 57 -0.84 5.56 -5.39
N HIS A 58 -0.10 4.50 -5.08
CA HIS A 58 0.40 3.55 -6.05
C HIS A 58 -0.76 2.81 -6.75
N ASN A 59 -1.79 2.41 -6.00
CA ASN A 59 -2.96 1.74 -6.57
C ASN A 59 -3.82 2.67 -7.44
N LEU A 60 -3.82 3.98 -7.20
CA LEU A 60 -4.48 4.94 -8.10
C LEU A 60 -3.83 5.00 -9.48
N ILE A 61 -2.53 4.71 -9.57
CA ILE A 61 -1.76 4.71 -10.83
C ILE A 61 -1.85 3.34 -11.50
N ASN A 62 -1.67 2.28 -10.72
CA ASN A 62 -1.67 0.90 -11.20
C ASN A 62 -2.70 0.08 -10.41
N SER A 63 -3.98 0.24 -10.77
CA SER A 63 -5.10 -0.29 -10.01
C SER A 63 -5.20 -1.81 -10.04
N ASP A 64 -5.35 -2.42 -8.86
CA ASP A 64 -5.75 -3.81 -8.68
C ASP A 64 -6.58 -3.96 -7.39
N LYS A 65 -7.08 -5.17 -7.10
CA LYS A 65 -8.05 -5.46 -6.04
C LYS A 65 -7.40 -5.86 -4.71
N TYR A 66 -6.39 -5.10 -4.27
CA TYR A 66 -5.63 -5.40 -3.04
C TYR A 66 -6.51 -5.59 -1.80
N ILE A 67 -7.44 -4.66 -1.54
CA ILE A 67 -8.33 -4.74 -0.37
C ILE A 67 -9.18 -6.00 -0.39
N TYR A 68 -9.63 -6.44 -1.57
CA TYR A 68 -10.47 -7.62 -1.71
C TYR A 68 -9.66 -8.92 -1.56
N ASN A 69 -8.54 -9.04 -2.26
CA ASN A 69 -7.75 -10.28 -2.32
C ASN A 69 -6.81 -10.46 -1.13
N LEU A 70 -6.26 -9.37 -0.60
CA LEU A 70 -5.16 -9.39 0.38
C LEU A 70 -5.54 -8.76 1.71
N ARG A 71 -6.85 -8.62 2.00
CA ARG A 71 -7.39 -8.00 3.22
C ARG A 71 -6.66 -8.42 4.50
N GLU A 72 -6.44 -9.72 4.68
CA GLU A 72 -5.81 -10.28 5.89
C GLU A 72 -4.31 -10.02 6.00
N LYS A 73 -3.68 -9.53 4.92
CA LYS A 73 -2.26 -9.18 4.85
C LYS A 73 -2.02 -7.68 4.97
N ILE A 74 -3.03 -6.84 4.79
CA ILE A 74 -2.92 -5.38 4.88
C ILE A 74 -2.89 -4.98 6.36
N ASN A 75 -1.68 -4.77 6.89
CA ASN A 75 -1.48 -4.33 8.27
C ASN A 75 -0.68 -3.02 8.39
N LEU A 76 -0.19 -2.50 7.26
CA LEU A 76 0.32 -1.14 7.13
C LEU A 76 -0.37 -0.53 5.92
N VAL A 77 -0.83 0.72 6.06
CA VAL A 77 -1.39 1.49 4.96
C VAL A 77 -0.59 2.78 4.83
N HIS A 78 -0.07 3.04 3.64
CA HIS A 78 0.38 4.36 3.24
C HIS A 78 -0.79 5.05 2.55
N LEU A 79 -1.24 6.16 3.14
CA LEU A 79 -2.46 6.84 2.75
C LEU A 79 -2.09 8.19 2.13
N SER A 80 -2.23 8.25 0.81
CA SER A 80 -1.96 9.41 -0.03
C SER A 80 -2.95 9.46 -1.19
N ASP A 81 -3.20 10.65 -1.74
CA ASP A 81 -4.05 10.85 -2.91
C ASP A 81 -3.20 11.27 -4.11
N ASN A 82 -3.72 11.07 -5.32
CA ASN A 82 -3.13 11.61 -6.53
C ASN A 82 -4.11 11.63 -7.72
N ASN A 83 -3.63 12.03 -8.89
CA ASN A 83 -4.43 12.16 -10.11
C ASN A 83 -4.60 10.85 -10.93
N GLY A 84 -4.10 9.73 -10.41
CA GLY A 84 -4.03 8.42 -11.06
C GLY A 84 -3.02 8.32 -12.20
N ILE A 85 -2.08 9.26 -12.29
CA ILE A 85 -1.04 9.31 -13.33
C ILE A 85 0.34 9.48 -12.70
N ASN A 86 0.45 10.38 -11.72
CA ASN A 86 1.69 10.65 -11.01
C ASN A 86 1.51 10.34 -9.55
N ASP A 87 2.58 9.88 -8.92
CA ASP A 87 2.63 9.66 -7.49
C ASP A 87 2.93 11.00 -6.80
N SER A 88 1.92 11.87 -6.74
CA SER A 88 2.07 13.27 -6.33
C SER A 88 1.96 13.51 -4.83
N HIS A 89 1.50 12.51 -4.07
CA HIS A 89 1.33 12.54 -2.61
C HIS A 89 0.48 13.75 -2.19
N ASP A 90 -0.63 13.93 -2.90
CA ASP A 90 -1.57 15.03 -2.70
C ASP A 90 -2.41 14.82 -1.43
N SER A 91 -3.04 15.90 -0.95
CA SER A 91 -3.94 15.84 0.20
C SER A 91 -5.07 14.85 -0.03
N ILE A 92 -5.47 14.13 1.01
CA ILE A 92 -6.61 13.21 0.94
C ILE A 92 -7.87 13.93 0.46
N GLY A 93 -8.57 13.36 -0.53
CA GLY A 93 -9.81 13.89 -1.08
C GLY A 93 -9.63 15.04 -2.08
N THR A 94 -8.40 15.30 -2.54
CA THR A 94 -8.13 16.32 -3.58
C THR A 94 -7.84 15.72 -4.95
N GLY A 95 -7.56 14.42 -5.01
CA GLY A 95 -7.26 13.67 -6.22
C GLY A 95 -8.39 12.71 -6.60
N LYS A 96 -8.02 11.47 -6.87
CA LYS A 96 -8.91 10.39 -7.32
C LYS A 96 -9.19 9.33 -6.26
N LEU A 97 -8.56 9.42 -5.08
CA LEU A 97 -8.85 8.51 -3.99
C LEU A 97 -10.32 8.59 -3.57
N ASP A 98 -11.02 7.46 -3.63
CA ASP A 98 -12.39 7.37 -3.14
C ASP A 98 -12.39 7.42 -1.61
N LEU A 99 -13.18 8.34 -1.03
CA LEU A 99 -13.32 8.44 0.42
C LEU A 99 -14.02 7.22 1.02
N GLU A 100 -14.78 6.47 0.22
CA GLU A 100 -15.30 5.16 0.64
C GLU A 100 -14.17 4.13 0.80
N GLU A 101 -13.14 4.17 -0.05
CA GLU A 101 -11.95 3.33 0.10
C GLU A 101 -11.18 3.71 1.37
N VAL A 102 -11.04 5.01 1.67
CA VAL A 102 -10.47 5.49 2.95
C VAL A 102 -11.23 4.91 4.14
N ARG A 103 -12.57 4.95 4.09
CA ARG A 103 -13.43 4.36 5.13
C ARG A 103 -13.23 2.85 5.24
N GLU A 104 -13.11 2.14 4.13
CA GLU A 104 -12.87 0.70 4.13
C GLU A 104 -11.52 0.37 4.78
N LEU A 105 -10.45 1.08 4.42
CA LEU A 105 -9.10 0.90 4.97
C LEU A 105 -9.06 1.13 6.48
N ILE A 106 -9.72 2.16 6.99
CA ILE A 106 -9.82 2.41 8.43
C ILE A 106 -10.58 1.28 9.13
N ASN A 107 -11.64 0.76 8.50
CA ASN A 107 -12.40 -0.38 9.01
C ASN A 107 -11.64 -1.72 8.96
N LEU A 108 -10.56 -1.84 8.16
CA LEU A 108 -9.66 -2.99 8.24
C LEU A 108 -8.95 -3.07 9.58
N LYS A 109 -8.80 -1.94 10.27
CA LYS A 109 -8.01 -1.79 11.51
C LYS A 109 -6.57 -2.30 11.31
N PRO A 110 -5.84 -1.80 10.29
CA PRO A 110 -4.43 -2.14 10.14
C PRO A 110 -3.65 -1.70 11.39
N GLU A 111 -2.49 -2.30 11.62
CA GLU A 111 -1.62 -1.93 12.74
C GLU A 111 -1.17 -0.46 12.62
N PHE A 112 -0.94 -0.01 11.38
CA PHE A 112 -0.49 1.34 11.08
C PHE A 112 -1.23 1.94 9.88
N ILE A 113 -1.57 3.22 9.98
CA ILE A 113 -1.94 4.09 8.86
C ILE A 113 -0.97 5.28 8.90
N VAL A 114 -0.20 5.45 7.83
CA VAL A 114 0.79 6.53 7.68
C VAL A 114 0.29 7.46 6.60
N LEU A 115 0.13 8.74 6.93
CA LEU A 115 -0.20 9.77 5.94
C LEU A 115 1.05 10.14 5.16
N GLU A 116 1.11 9.73 3.90
CA GLU A 116 2.21 10.06 2.98
C GLU A 116 1.79 11.23 2.11
N VAL A 117 1.66 12.39 2.75
CA VAL A 117 1.31 13.65 2.09
C VAL A 117 2.35 14.70 2.39
N ARG A 118 2.42 15.73 1.54
CA ARG A 118 3.31 16.87 1.78
C ARG A 118 3.04 17.51 3.13
N HIS A 119 4.08 18.06 3.76
CA HIS A 119 3.98 18.62 5.12
C HIS A 119 2.88 19.68 5.25
N GLU A 120 2.75 20.57 4.27
CA GLU A 120 1.73 21.62 4.21
C GLU A 120 0.29 21.08 4.16
N ASN A 121 0.12 19.81 3.77
CA ASN A 121 -1.17 19.16 3.49
C ASN A 121 -1.62 18.20 4.59
N ILE A 122 -0.78 17.95 5.60
CA ILE A 122 -1.05 16.98 6.68
C ILE A 122 -2.34 17.33 7.43
N ASN A 123 -2.51 18.60 7.83
CA ASN A 123 -3.65 19.01 8.66
C ASN A 123 -5.00 18.84 7.94
N GLU A 124 -5.06 19.15 6.65
CA GLU A 124 -6.30 18.98 5.86
C GLU A 124 -6.61 17.50 5.64
N SER A 125 -5.58 16.69 5.41
CA SER A 125 -5.72 15.24 5.26
C SER A 125 -6.24 14.58 6.55
N ILE A 126 -5.69 14.96 7.72
CA ILE A 126 -6.15 14.48 9.03
C ILE A 126 -7.63 14.78 9.23
N LYS A 127 -8.09 16.00 8.95
CA LYS A 127 -9.52 16.38 9.09
C LYS A 127 -10.48 15.52 8.27
N ILE A 128 -10.01 14.95 7.17
CA ILE A 128 -10.82 14.07 6.33
C ILE A 128 -10.81 12.65 6.89
N VAL A 129 -9.65 12.14 7.26
CA VAL A 129 -9.49 10.81 7.86
C VAL A 129 -10.24 10.70 9.20
N GLU A 130 -10.21 11.73 10.03
CA GLU A 130 -10.95 11.81 11.30
C GLU A 130 -12.47 11.68 11.15
N ARG A 131 -13.03 11.84 9.95
CA ARG A 131 -14.47 11.63 9.71
C ARG A 131 -14.88 10.16 9.77
N PHE A 132 -13.91 9.25 9.74
CA PHE A 132 -14.11 7.82 9.63
C PHE A 132 -13.55 7.03 10.83
N ILE A 133 -12.96 7.72 11.81
CA ILE A 133 -12.48 7.16 13.09
C ILE A 133 -13.59 7.31 14.14
#